data_AF-A0A6P2FU81-F1
#
_entry.id   AF-A0A6P2FU81-F1
#
_cell.length_a   1.000
_cell.length_b   1.000
_cell.length_c   1.000
_cell.angle_alpha   90.00
_cell.angle_beta   90.00
_cell.angle_gamma   90.00
#
_symmetry.space_group_name_H-M   'P 1'
#
loop_
_entity.id
_entity.type
_entity.pdbx_description
1 polymer ?
#
loop_
_entity_poly.entity_id
_entity_poly.type
_entity_poly.pdbx_seq_one_letter_code
_entity_poly.pdbx_strand_id
1 'polypeptide(L)'
;MKIVSRFAVAITAVMLSACQTPIIHGINKTLNAGTGLPANMQHRNIAAEVVLDEAWPGNYPFANRNILYTFGIESGSPEYDMRVVRLNIRQPEYGAWVSTGQKVWPTSAMVPDHLRALKAGDRVEVRQTGMYDVNKDFVAKGEGNIVVGVLCSKGDPGYDDCLKKLPRIGKFPGFGETGTLYPASVQEYGFTFTPKYDKDGKAIR
;
A
#
# COMPACT_ATOMS: atom_id res chain seq x y z
N MET A 1 -7.96 13.29 51.47
CA MET A 1 -7.01 12.47 50.68
C MET A 1 -7.78 11.45 49.85
N LYS A 2 -8.18 11.78 48.60
CA LYS A 2 -8.70 10.82 47.60
C LYS A 2 -8.48 11.42 46.20
N ILE A 3 -7.28 11.25 45.65
CA ILE A 3 -6.95 11.55 44.25
C ILE A 3 -6.48 10.24 43.62
N VAL A 4 -7.38 9.26 43.53
CA VAL A 4 -7.08 7.99 42.85
C VAL A 4 -8.36 7.52 42.18
N SER A 5 -8.82 8.19 41.12
CA SER A 5 -9.93 7.64 40.30
C SER A 5 -10.16 8.33 38.94
N ARG A 6 -9.15 8.97 38.34
CA ARG A 6 -9.30 9.53 36.97
C ARG A 6 -8.21 9.08 36.00
N PHE A 7 -7.01 8.77 36.48
CA PHE A 7 -5.94 8.23 35.62
C PHE A 7 -6.12 6.75 35.29
N ALA A 8 -6.69 5.94 36.18
CA ALA A 8 -6.90 4.51 35.92
C ALA A 8 -7.90 4.29 34.77
N VAL A 9 -9.00 5.06 34.72
CA VAL A 9 -10.03 4.93 33.67
C VAL A 9 -9.50 5.35 32.29
N ALA A 10 -8.63 6.37 32.23
CA ALA A 10 -8.00 6.77 30.98
C ALA A 10 -7.05 5.70 30.42
N ILE A 11 -6.33 4.99 31.29
CA ILE A 11 -5.42 3.91 30.88
C ILE A 11 -6.20 2.65 30.49
N THR A 12 -7.31 2.32 31.17
CA THR A 12 -8.17 1.19 30.77
C THR A 12 -8.92 1.47 29.46
N ALA A 13 -9.30 2.71 29.17
CA ALA A 13 -9.87 3.11 27.89
C ALA A 13 -8.85 3.01 26.73
N VAL A 14 -7.56 3.23 27.01
CA VAL A 14 -6.46 3.04 26.05
C VAL A 14 -6.08 1.55 25.89
N MET A 15 -6.36 0.70 26.88
CA MET A 15 -6.16 -0.75 26.74
C MET A 15 -7.35 -1.47 26.09
N LEU A 16 -8.56 -0.91 26.15
CA LEU A 16 -9.71 -1.36 25.34
C LEU A 16 -9.70 -0.81 23.91
N SER A 17 -8.81 0.12 23.57
CA SER A 17 -8.60 0.61 22.19
C SER A 17 -7.68 -0.28 21.34
N ALA A 18 -7.70 -1.59 21.59
CA ALA A 18 -7.29 -2.57 20.57
C ALA A 18 -8.25 -2.55 19.35
N CYS A 19 -9.40 -1.89 19.47
CA CYS A 19 -10.17 -1.39 18.33
C CYS A 19 -9.52 -0.10 17.80
N GLN A 20 -9.11 -0.14 16.53
CA GLN A 20 -8.51 0.94 15.74
C GLN A 20 -8.92 2.34 16.20
N THR A 21 -7.94 3.19 16.51
CA THR A 21 -8.25 4.59 16.79
C THR A 21 -8.25 5.38 15.47
N PRO A 22 -9.33 6.10 15.14
CA PRO A 22 -9.35 7.15 14.10
C PRO A 22 -8.20 8.17 14.26
N ILE A 23 -7.66 8.26 15.46
CA ILE A 23 -6.49 9.07 15.83
C ILE A 23 -5.22 8.62 15.11
N ILE A 24 -4.97 7.33 14.90
CA ILE A 24 -3.77 6.86 14.16
C ILE A 24 -3.91 7.21 12.67
N HIS A 25 -5.10 7.07 12.10
CA HIS A 25 -5.40 7.49 10.73
C HIS A 25 -5.22 9.01 10.58
N GLY A 26 -5.79 9.78 11.50
CA GLY A 26 -5.66 11.24 11.53
C GLY A 26 -4.23 11.73 11.76
N ILE A 27 -3.46 11.05 12.62
CA ILE A 27 -2.04 11.36 12.87
C ILE A 27 -1.19 11.04 11.65
N ASN A 28 -1.37 9.89 10.99
CA ASN A 28 -0.59 9.57 9.78
C ASN A 28 -0.95 10.46 8.59
N LYS A 29 -2.23 10.83 8.45
CA LYS A 29 -2.68 11.82 7.48
C LYS A 29 -2.07 13.18 7.75
N THR A 30 -2.06 13.63 9.01
CA THR A 30 -1.54 14.95 9.43
C THR A 30 -0.01 15.04 9.45
N LEU A 31 0.69 14.01 9.94
CA LEU A 31 2.17 13.94 10.00
C LEU A 31 2.81 13.88 8.61
N ASN A 32 2.10 13.33 7.63
CA ASN A 32 2.49 13.42 6.23
C ASN A 32 1.76 14.56 5.49
N ALA A 33 1.39 15.62 6.24
CA ALA A 33 0.85 16.88 5.76
C ALA A 33 -0.43 16.82 4.90
N GLY A 34 -1.17 15.71 4.89
CA GLY A 34 -2.32 15.51 4.00
C GLY A 34 -1.94 15.63 2.52
N THR A 35 -0.65 15.62 2.19
CA THR A 35 -0.19 15.80 0.82
C THR A 35 -0.51 14.52 0.06
N GLY A 36 -1.46 14.63 -0.86
CA GLY A 36 -1.69 13.61 -1.88
C GLY A 36 -0.46 13.45 -2.78
N LEU A 37 -0.56 12.54 -3.73
CA LEU A 37 0.49 12.42 -4.74
C LEU A 37 0.68 13.73 -5.50
N PRO A 38 1.92 14.12 -5.81
CA PRO A 38 2.18 15.14 -6.81
C PRO A 38 1.42 14.85 -8.11
N ALA A 39 0.93 15.90 -8.77
CA ALA A 39 0.12 15.75 -10.00
C ALA A 39 0.87 14.99 -11.12
N ASN A 40 2.20 15.06 -11.15
CA ASN A 40 3.02 14.31 -12.11
C ASN A 40 3.09 12.80 -11.81
N MET A 41 2.74 12.37 -10.60
CA MET A 41 2.67 10.96 -10.21
C MET A 41 1.25 10.42 -10.17
N GLN A 42 0.27 11.31 -10.13
CA GLN A 42 -1.10 10.96 -10.50
C GLN A 42 -1.12 10.69 -12.00
N HIS A 43 -2.00 9.78 -12.43
CA HIS A 43 -2.16 9.45 -13.84
C HIS A 43 -0.94 8.77 -14.50
N ARG A 44 -0.06 8.14 -13.69
CA ARG A 44 1.10 7.39 -14.19
C ARG A 44 1.30 6.07 -13.48
N ASN A 45 1.88 5.13 -14.22
CA ASN A 45 2.37 3.90 -13.64
C ASN A 45 3.81 4.09 -13.19
N ILE A 46 4.15 3.49 -12.05
CA ILE A 46 5.48 3.59 -11.47
C ILE A 46 6.00 2.22 -11.07
N ALA A 47 7.33 2.07 -11.10
CA ALA A 47 8.01 0.92 -10.52
C ALA A 47 8.04 1.03 -8.99
N ALA A 48 7.61 -0.03 -8.33
CA ALA A 48 7.60 -0.18 -6.88
C ALA A 48 8.25 -1.49 -6.45
N GLU A 49 8.73 -1.51 -5.21
CA GLU A 49 9.30 -2.69 -4.56
C GLU A 49 8.27 -3.34 -3.63
N VAL A 50 8.08 -4.64 -3.78
CA VAL A 50 7.32 -5.45 -2.83
C VAL A 50 8.11 -5.62 -1.54
N VAL A 51 7.53 -5.24 -0.41
CA VAL A 51 8.23 -5.18 0.88
C VAL A 51 8.16 -6.51 1.63
N LEU A 52 7.05 -7.23 1.46
CA LEU A 52 6.75 -8.49 2.13
C LEU A 52 6.13 -9.45 1.12
N ASP A 53 6.34 -10.75 1.31
CA ASP A 53 5.62 -11.78 0.57
C ASP A 53 4.12 -11.57 0.71
N GLU A 54 3.38 -11.78 -0.39
CA GLU A 54 1.92 -11.67 -0.37
C GLU A 54 1.33 -12.66 0.63
N ALA A 55 0.65 -12.13 1.63
CA ALA A 55 -0.08 -12.91 2.63
C ALA A 55 -1.45 -12.29 2.87
N TRP A 56 -2.32 -13.02 3.56
CA TRP A 56 -3.57 -12.43 4.06
C TRP A 56 -3.24 -11.24 4.98
N PRO A 57 -3.92 -10.07 4.85
CA PRO A 57 -3.61 -8.89 5.66
C PRO A 57 -3.55 -9.11 7.18
N GLY A 58 -4.33 -10.06 7.70
CA GLY A 58 -4.30 -10.46 9.12
C GLY A 58 -3.03 -11.17 9.56
N ASN A 59 -2.33 -11.82 8.64
CA ASN A 59 -1.09 -12.55 8.90
C ASN A 59 0.16 -11.64 8.90
N TYR A 60 0.04 -10.38 8.48
CA TYR A 60 1.17 -9.47 8.56
C TYR A 60 1.52 -9.11 10.02
N PRO A 61 2.82 -8.88 10.33
CA PRO A 61 3.23 -8.36 11.62
C PRO A 61 2.47 -7.07 11.98
N PHE A 62 2.17 -6.85 13.26
CA PHE A 62 1.32 -5.75 13.75
C PHE A 62 1.65 -4.38 13.12
N ALA A 63 2.92 -4.00 13.07
CA ALA A 63 3.36 -2.74 12.47
C ALA A 63 3.00 -2.64 10.98
N ASN A 64 3.14 -3.72 10.22
CA ASN A 64 2.84 -3.75 8.79
C ASN A 64 1.34 -3.78 8.51
N ARG A 65 0.57 -4.48 9.34
CA ARG A 65 -0.88 -4.47 9.30
C ARG A 65 -1.44 -3.08 9.59
N ASN A 66 -0.93 -2.38 10.61
CA ASN A 66 -1.38 -1.01 10.91
C ASN A 66 -1.11 -0.02 9.78
N ILE A 67 -0.02 -0.20 9.03
CA ILE A 67 0.24 0.63 7.85
C ILE A 67 -0.80 0.34 6.74
N LEU A 68 -1.24 -0.90 6.55
CA LEU A 68 -2.33 -1.19 5.61
C LEU A 68 -3.63 -0.45 5.96
N TYR A 69 -3.92 -0.29 7.25
CA TYR A 69 -5.07 0.49 7.72
C TYR A 69 -4.99 1.94 7.24
N THR A 70 -3.79 2.55 7.24
CA THR A 70 -3.61 3.92 6.73
C THR A 70 -3.87 4.08 5.22
N PHE A 71 -4.01 2.96 4.51
CA PHE A 71 -4.30 2.92 3.07
C PHE A 71 -5.72 2.41 2.77
N GLY A 72 -6.59 2.32 3.78
CA GLY A 72 -7.99 1.93 3.63
C GLY A 72 -8.26 0.42 3.62
N ILE A 73 -7.27 -0.41 3.99
CA ILE A 73 -7.40 -1.89 4.04
C ILE A 73 -7.61 -2.33 5.49
N GLU A 74 -8.76 -2.02 6.06
CA GLU A 74 -9.04 -2.15 7.50
C GLU A 74 -9.74 -3.46 7.84
N SER A 75 -9.50 -4.00 9.04
CA SER A 75 -10.19 -5.22 9.47
C SER A 75 -11.71 -5.02 9.44
N GLY A 76 -12.42 -5.93 8.77
CA GLY A 76 -13.88 -5.83 8.59
C GLY A 76 -14.32 -4.98 7.38
N SER A 77 -13.39 -4.35 6.66
CA SER A 77 -13.69 -3.78 5.34
C SER A 77 -13.60 -4.88 4.26
N PRO A 78 -14.41 -4.82 3.20
CA PRO A 78 -14.35 -5.81 2.11
C PRO A 78 -12.97 -5.95 1.46
N GLU A 79 -12.18 -4.87 1.46
CA GLU A 79 -10.82 -4.84 0.92
C GLU A 79 -9.83 -5.70 1.70
N TYR A 80 -10.10 -5.93 2.98
CA TYR A 80 -9.26 -6.76 3.84
C TYR A 80 -9.17 -8.21 3.38
N ASP A 81 -10.20 -8.67 2.68
CA ASP A 81 -10.28 -10.01 2.15
C ASP A 81 -9.70 -10.12 0.73
N MET A 82 -9.25 -9.03 0.13
CA MET A 82 -8.65 -9.06 -1.21
C MET A 82 -7.16 -9.42 -1.19
N ARG A 83 -6.60 -9.68 -2.39
CA ARG A 83 -5.16 -9.76 -2.57
C ARG A 83 -4.55 -8.36 -2.47
N VAL A 84 -3.79 -8.11 -1.41
CA VAL A 84 -3.16 -6.81 -1.14
C VAL A 84 -1.67 -6.98 -0.89
N VAL A 85 -0.88 -6.09 -1.49
CA VAL A 85 0.57 -6.06 -1.31
C VAL A 85 1.04 -4.76 -0.69
N ARG A 86 2.05 -4.86 0.19
CA ARG A 86 2.78 -3.71 0.73
C ARG A 86 3.92 -3.35 -0.19
N LEU A 87 3.96 -2.07 -0.56
CA LEU A 87 4.87 -1.56 -1.55
C LEU A 87 5.69 -0.41 -0.99
N ASN A 88 6.89 -0.28 -1.52
CA ASN A 88 7.75 0.86 -1.34
C ASN A 88 7.90 1.54 -2.69
N ILE A 89 7.62 2.84 -2.72
CA ILE A 89 7.83 3.70 -3.88
C ILE A 89 8.88 4.74 -3.55
N ARG A 90 9.46 5.35 -4.57
CA ARG A 90 10.30 6.53 -4.43
C ARG A 90 9.73 7.65 -5.27
N GLN A 91 9.90 8.87 -4.78
CA GLN A 91 9.54 10.08 -5.48
C GLN A 91 10.77 10.97 -5.57
N PRO A 92 11.06 11.58 -6.73
CA PRO A 92 12.11 12.58 -6.83
C PRO A 92 11.65 13.86 -6.12
N GLU A 93 12.07 14.02 -4.85
CA GLU A 93 11.76 15.13 -3.92
C GLU A 93 10.26 15.43 -3.65
N TYR A 94 9.90 15.76 -2.41
CA TYR A 94 8.91 16.79 -2.03
C TYR A 94 8.70 16.80 -0.51
N GLY A 95 8.98 17.96 0.10
CA GLY A 95 8.78 18.23 1.52
C GLY A 95 9.83 19.24 2.00
N ALA A 96 9.41 20.34 2.62
CA ALA A 96 10.28 21.43 3.09
C ALA A 96 11.35 21.02 4.13
N TRP A 97 11.43 19.73 4.49
CA TRP A 97 12.18 19.21 5.64
C TRP A 97 13.21 18.12 5.26
N VAL A 98 13.40 17.79 3.98
CA VAL A 98 14.25 16.64 3.59
C VAL A 98 15.27 17.06 2.53
N SER A 99 16.48 17.40 2.98
CA SER A 99 17.59 17.91 2.15
C SER A 99 18.40 16.85 1.39
N THR A 100 18.03 15.57 1.46
CA THR A 100 18.84 14.45 0.90
C THR A 100 18.18 13.70 -0.25
N GLY A 101 16.97 14.11 -0.69
CA GLY A 101 16.37 13.67 -1.97
C GLY A 101 16.06 12.17 -2.13
N GLN A 102 16.02 11.35 -1.06
CA GLN A 102 16.01 9.88 -1.22
C GLN A 102 15.16 9.12 -0.18
N LYS A 103 13.91 9.53 0.06
CA LYS A 103 13.00 8.81 0.96
C LYS A 103 12.19 7.74 0.23
N VAL A 104 12.10 6.56 0.83
CA VAL A 104 11.18 5.49 0.43
C VAL A 104 9.84 5.74 1.13
N TRP A 105 8.75 5.71 0.37
CA TRP A 105 7.41 5.89 0.90
C TRP A 105 6.68 4.54 0.90
N PRO A 106 6.11 4.12 2.05
CA PRO A 106 5.25 2.97 2.08
C PRO A 106 3.92 3.30 1.38
N THR A 107 3.38 2.34 0.64
CA THR A 107 2.02 2.36 0.10
C THR A 107 1.47 0.93 0.05
N SER A 108 0.27 0.77 -0.51
CA SER A 108 -0.31 -0.53 -0.83
C SER A 108 -1.06 -0.48 -2.16
N ALA A 109 -1.26 -1.65 -2.75
CA ALA A 109 -2.04 -1.82 -3.97
C ALA A 109 -2.80 -3.14 -3.94
N MET A 110 -3.94 -3.18 -4.63
CA MET A 110 -4.64 -4.41 -4.94
C MET A 110 -3.88 -5.20 -6.00
N VAL A 111 -3.86 -6.52 -5.86
CA VAL A 111 -3.20 -7.43 -6.80
C VAL A 111 -4.28 -8.14 -7.63
N PRO A 112 -4.31 -7.96 -8.95
CA PRO A 112 -5.21 -8.70 -9.82
C PRO A 112 -5.04 -10.22 -9.73
N ASP A 113 -6.13 -10.96 -9.92
CA ASP A 113 -6.17 -12.42 -9.79
C ASP A 113 -5.23 -13.13 -10.77
N HIS A 114 -5.07 -12.59 -11.98
CA HIS A 114 -4.23 -13.17 -13.03
C HIS A 114 -2.72 -13.08 -12.73
N LEU A 115 -2.30 -12.24 -11.79
CA LEU A 115 -0.89 -12.15 -11.40
C LEU A 115 -0.52 -13.27 -10.43
N ARG A 116 0.70 -13.80 -10.56
CA ARG A 116 1.27 -14.72 -9.57
C ARG A 116 1.33 -14.08 -8.18
N ALA A 117 1.43 -14.91 -7.14
CA ALA A 117 1.73 -14.43 -5.80
C ALA A 117 3.06 -13.66 -5.78
N LEU A 118 3.05 -12.48 -5.17
CA LEU A 118 4.20 -11.58 -5.13
C LEU A 118 5.12 -11.92 -3.96
N LYS A 119 6.43 -11.73 -4.14
CA LYS A 119 7.47 -11.99 -3.15
C LYS A 119 8.20 -10.71 -2.77
N ALA A 120 8.71 -10.66 -1.54
CA ALA A 120 9.56 -9.59 -1.07
C ALA A 120 10.75 -9.39 -2.03
N GLY A 121 10.97 -8.13 -2.42
CA GLY A 121 11.99 -7.73 -3.38
C GLY A 121 11.55 -7.75 -4.84
N ASP A 122 10.39 -8.33 -5.19
CA ASP A 122 9.84 -8.20 -6.54
C ASP A 122 9.71 -6.72 -6.92
N ARG A 123 10.02 -6.40 -8.18
CA ARG A 123 9.73 -5.09 -8.77
C ARG A 123 8.46 -5.22 -9.57
N VAL A 124 7.49 -4.37 -9.24
CA VAL A 124 6.16 -4.38 -9.86
C VAL A 124 5.85 -3.01 -10.42
N GLU A 125 5.03 -2.98 -11.47
CA GLU A 125 4.42 -1.78 -11.99
C GLU A 125 3.12 -1.52 -11.23
N VAL A 126 2.95 -0.30 -10.75
CA VAL A 126 1.81 0.11 -9.92
C VAL A 126 1.15 1.30 -10.58
N ARG A 127 -0.15 1.18 -10.84
CA ARG A 127 -0.99 2.32 -11.14
C ARG A 127 -1.22 3.06 -9.84
N GLN A 128 -0.60 4.22 -9.69
CA GLN A 128 -0.67 4.97 -8.45
C GLN A 128 -1.67 6.15 -8.57
N THR A 129 -2.75 6.09 -7.79
CA THR A 129 -3.81 7.12 -7.73
C THR A 129 -3.73 7.97 -6.46
N GLY A 130 -3.19 7.42 -5.38
CA GLY A 130 -3.10 8.08 -4.07
C GLY A 130 -1.98 7.55 -3.18
N MET A 131 -1.78 8.24 -2.05
CA MET A 131 -0.97 7.74 -0.94
C MET A 131 -1.87 7.26 0.21
N TYR A 132 -2.68 8.15 0.80
CA TYR A 132 -3.55 7.88 1.95
C TYR A 132 -4.97 7.53 1.51
N ASP A 133 -5.64 6.65 2.27
CA ASP A 133 -7.03 6.19 2.02
C ASP A 133 -7.27 5.72 0.57
N VAL A 134 -6.21 5.28 -0.12
CA VAL A 134 -6.18 5.11 -1.58
C VAL A 134 -6.95 3.89 -2.08
N ASN A 135 -7.05 2.86 -1.25
CA ASN A 135 -7.77 1.64 -1.58
C ASN A 135 -9.11 1.56 -0.83
N LYS A 136 -9.49 2.63 -0.12
CA LYS A 136 -10.77 2.66 0.60
C LYS A 136 -11.93 2.60 -0.40
N ASP A 137 -12.91 1.75 -0.10
CA ASP A 137 -14.07 1.48 -0.95
C ASP A 137 -13.69 0.93 -2.34
N PHE A 138 -12.51 0.33 -2.51
CA PHE A 138 -12.08 -0.27 -3.78
C PHE A 138 -13.10 -1.31 -4.26
N VAL A 139 -13.64 -2.13 -3.36
CA VAL A 139 -14.65 -3.15 -3.75
C VAL A 139 -15.91 -2.50 -4.30
N ALA A 140 -16.32 -1.34 -3.76
CA ALA A 140 -17.52 -0.65 -4.18
C ALA A 140 -17.32 0.20 -5.44
N LYS A 141 -16.15 0.84 -5.60
CA LYS A 141 -15.86 1.79 -6.68
C LYS A 141 -15.08 1.19 -7.84
N GLY A 142 -14.36 0.10 -7.60
CA GLY A 142 -13.41 -0.49 -8.53
C GLY A 142 -12.21 0.42 -8.79
N GLU A 143 -11.89 1.38 -7.93
CA GLU A 143 -10.82 2.35 -8.12
C GLU A 143 -9.88 2.41 -6.91
N GLY A 144 -8.58 2.53 -7.19
CA GLY A 144 -7.52 2.64 -6.20
C GLY A 144 -6.15 2.32 -6.79
N ASN A 145 -5.17 2.06 -5.93
CA ASN A 145 -3.86 1.60 -6.38
C ASN A 145 -3.95 0.13 -6.77
N ILE A 146 -3.44 -0.21 -7.94
CA ILE A 146 -3.39 -1.60 -8.42
C ILE A 146 -1.99 -1.96 -8.90
N VAL A 147 -1.62 -3.23 -8.74
CA VAL A 147 -0.48 -3.79 -9.46
C VAL A 147 -0.91 -4.05 -10.90
N VAL A 148 -0.20 -3.46 -11.84
CA VAL A 148 -0.44 -3.64 -13.29
C VAL A 148 0.31 -4.84 -13.81
N GLY A 149 1.50 -5.10 -13.28
CA GLY A 149 2.32 -6.25 -13.70
C GLY A 149 3.58 -6.41 -12.86
N VAL A 150 4.24 -7.56 -13.05
CA VAL A 150 5.56 -7.83 -12.46
C VAL A 150 6.64 -7.44 -13.47
N LEU A 151 7.54 -6.56 -13.06
CA LEU A 151 8.66 -6.08 -13.89
C LEU A 151 9.89 -6.99 -13.75
N CYS A 152 10.27 -7.31 -12.51
CA CYS A 152 11.38 -8.22 -12.22
C CYS A 152 11.03 -9.08 -11.00
N SER A 153 11.23 -10.40 -11.07
CA SER A 153 11.00 -11.29 -9.93
C SER A 153 12.26 -11.53 -9.12
N LYS A 154 12.20 -11.31 -7.81
CA LYS A 154 13.31 -11.64 -6.92
C LYS A 154 13.47 -13.16 -6.88
N GLY A 155 14.67 -13.63 -7.24
CA GLY A 155 15.01 -15.05 -7.33
C GLY A 155 15.16 -15.57 -8.76
N ASP A 156 14.75 -14.80 -9.78
CA ASP A 156 15.04 -15.15 -11.18
C ASP A 156 16.55 -14.98 -11.47
N PRO A 157 17.18 -15.89 -12.24
CA PRO A 157 18.61 -15.80 -12.58
C PRO A 157 19.04 -14.48 -13.23
N GLY A 158 18.11 -13.78 -13.89
CA GLY A 158 18.33 -12.49 -14.54
C GLY A 158 17.89 -11.26 -13.74
N TYR A 159 17.56 -11.41 -12.45
CA TYR A 159 16.97 -10.33 -11.65
C TYR A 159 17.82 -9.06 -11.64
N ASP A 160 19.14 -9.16 -11.41
CA ASP A 160 20.00 -7.98 -11.31
C ASP A 160 20.13 -7.23 -12.63
N ASP A 161 20.14 -7.95 -13.75
CA ASP A 161 20.19 -7.34 -15.09
C ASP A 161 18.84 -6.75 -15.49
N CYS A 162 17.74 -7.37 -15.07
CA CYS A 162 16.40 -6.79 -15.18
C CYS A 162 16.33 -5.47 -14.38
N LEU A 163 16.75 -5.49 -13.12
CA LEU A 163 16.71 -4.32 -12.22
C LEU A 163 17.50 -3.13 -12.77
N LYS A 164 18.66 -3.38 -13.42
CA LYS A 164 19.46 -2.33 -14.06
C LYS A 164 18.77 -1.65 -15.24
N LYS A 165 17.86 -2.35 -15.93
CA LYS A 165 17.09 -1.82 -17.06
C LYS A 165 15.86 -1.03 -16.62
N LEU A 166 15.43 -1.19 -15.38
CA LEU A 166 14.31 -0.44 -14.83
C LEU A 166 14.68 1.03 -14.58
N PRO A 167 13.67 1.93 -14.52
CA PRO A 167 13.85 3.31 -14.13
C PRO A 167 14.60 3.46 -12.80
N ARG A 168 15.23 4.62 -12.61
CA ARG A 168 15.97 4.95 -11.38
C ARG A 168 15.59 6.33 -10.85
N ILE A 169 15.55 6.43 -9.53
CA ILE A 169 15.47 7.71 -8.81
C ILE A 169 16.73 7.83 -7.95
N GLY A 170 17.57 8.81 -8.28
CA GLY A 170 18.89 8.96 -7.68
C GLY A 170 19.76 7.72 -7.88
N LYS A 171 20.25 7.13 -6.78
CA LYS A 171 21.11 5.94 -6.80
C LYS A 171 20.34 4.61 -6.77
N PHE A 172 19.01 4.63 -6.70
CA PHE A 172 18.20 3.42 -6.50
C PHE A 172 17.54 2.97 -7.81
N PRO A 173 17.97 1.83 -8.39
CA PRO A 173 17.31 1.25 -9.55
C PRO A 173 15.98 0.60 -9.17
N GLY A 174 15.09 0.44 -10.14
CA GLY A 174 13.76 -0.15 -9.95
C GLY A 174 12.73 0.82 -9.38
N PHE A 175 12.93 2.13 -9.54
CA PHE A 175 12.01 3.18 -9.10
C PHE A 175 11.91 4.28 -10.14
N GLY A 176 10.69 4.71 -10.46
CA GLY A 176 10.41 5.76 -11.45
C GLY A 176 9.20 5.42 -12.31
N GLU A 177 8.86 6.30 -13.25
CA GLU A 177 7.77 6.09 -14.20
C GLU A 177 8.06 4.94 -15.15
N THR A 178 7.05 4.13 -15.40
CA THR A 178 7.08 2.99 -16.34
C THR A 178 6.29 3.32 -17.61
N GLY A 179 6.37 2.43 -18.60
CA GLY A 179 5.88 2.70 -19.96
C GLY A 179 4.49 2.16 -20.28
N THR A 180 3.79 1.49 -19.36
CA THR A 180 2.46 0.95 -19.65
C THR A 180 1.42 2.07 -19.68
N LEU A 181 0.43 1.94 -20.57
CA LEU A 181 -0.69 2.87 -20.68
C LEU A 181 -1.35 3.09 -19.32
N TYR A 182 -1.62 4.35 -18.97
CA TYR A 182 -2.41 4.71 -17.80
C TYR A 182 -3.81 5.12 -18.25
N PRO A 183 -4.80 4.20 -18.24
CA PRO A 183 -6.19 4.54 -18.48
C PRO A 183 -6.79 5.36 -17.33
N ALA A 184 -7.89 6.06 -17.64
CA ALA A 184 -8.56 6.93 -16.69
C ALA A 184 -9.15 6.15 -15.51
N SER A 185 -9.59 4.91 -15.76
CA SER A 185 -10.16 3.99 -14.77
C SER A 185 -9.37 2.67 -14.67
N VAL A 186 -9.36 2.06 -13.48
CA VAL A 186 -8.91 0.67 -13.29
C VAL A 186 -9.71 -0.31 -14.15
N GLN A 187 -10.99 -0.03 -14.35
CA GLN A 187 -11.90 -0.94 -15.07
C GLN A 187 -11.48 -1.14 -16.54
N GLU A 188 -10.84 -0.14 -17.13
CA GLU A 188 -10.32 -0.20 -18.52
C GLU A 188 -9.18 -1.21 -18.69
N TYR A 189 -8.51 -1.62 -17.61
CA TYR A 189 -7.50 -2.69 -17.68
C TYR A 189 -8.13 -4.08 -17.88
N GLY A 190 -9.42 -4.26 -17.60
CA GLY A 190 -10.10 -5.56 -17.70
C GLY A 190 -9.64 -6.59 -16.65
N PHE A 191 -9.02 -6.14 -15.57
CA PHE A 191 -8.53 -7.02 -14.50
C PHE A 191 -9.66 -7.49 -13.57
N THR A 192 -9.50 -8.69 -13.02
CA THR A 192 -10.38 -9.25 -12.00
C THR A 192 -9.70 -9.22 -10.63
N PHE A 193 -10.49 -8.91 -9.61
CA PHE A 193 -10.05 -8.89 -8.23
C PHE A 193 -11.06 -9.62 -7.36
N THR A 194 -10.71 -10.82 -6.92
CA THR A 194 -11.60 -11.70 -6.16
C THR A 194 -11.25 -11.64 -4.67
N PRO A 195 -12.24 -11.46 -3.78
CA PRO A 195 -12.03 -11.64 -2.34
C PRO A 195 -11.63 -13.09 -2.04
N LYS A 196 -10.63 -13.27 -1.19
CA LYS A 196 -10.20 -14.58 -0.64
C LYS A 196 -11.19 -15.14 0.36
N TYR A 197 -12.01 -14.30 1.00
CA TYR A 197 -13.01 -14.69 1.97
C TYR A 197 -14.35 -13.99 1.67
N ASP A 198 -15.46 -14.64 1.99
CA ASP A 198 -16.80 -14.04 1.92
C ASP A 198 -17.10 -13.19 3.16
N LYS A 199 -18.25 -12.52 3.14
CA LYS A 199 -18.74 -11.69 4.25
C LYS A 199 -18.89 -12.43 5.59
N ASP A 200 -18.91 -13.77 5.55
CA ASP A 200 -19.05 -14.65 6.72
C ASP A 200 -17.68 -15.24 7.13
N GLY A 201 -16.58 -14.78 6.52
CA GLY A 201 -15.21 -15.18 6.81
C GLY A 201 -14.81 -16.53 6.23
N LYS A 202 -15.59 -17.08 5.28
CA LYS A 202 -15.29 -18.37 4.65
C LYS A 202 -14.46 -18.16 3.39
N ALA A 203 -13.41 -18.97 3.23
CA ALA A 203 -12.53 -18.89 2.06
C ALA A 203 -13.30 -19.09 0.73
N ILE A 204 -13.07 -18.18 -0.22
CA ILE A 204 -13.57 -18.23 -1.59
C ILE A 204 -12.37 -18.57 -2.49
N ARG A 205 -12.14 -19.86 -2.70
CA ARG A 205 -11.21 -20.48 -3.67
C ARG A 205 -9.76 -19.98 -3.70
#